data_AF-A0A7X3XWH8-F1
#
_entry.id   AF-A0A7X3XWH8-F1
#
_cell.length_a   1.000
_cell.length_b   1.000
_cell.length_c   1.000
_cell.angle_alpha   90.00
_cell.angle_beta   90.00
_cell.angle_gamma   90.00
#
_symmetry.space_group_name_H-M   'P 1'
#
loop_
_entity.id
_entity.type
_entity.pdbx_description
1 polymer ?
#
loop_
_entity_poly.entity_id
_entity_poly.type
_entity_poly.pdbx_seq_one_letter_code
_entity_poly.pdbx_strand_id
1 'polypeptide(L)'
;MTIPGIGPVTAMAIQSFAPPMESFRRGRDFSAWLGLVPRQHTTGGKPRLGKISKMGPRDLRRLLVTGATAVVQHASRRGAIT
;
A
#
# COMPACT_ATOMS: atom_id res chain seq x y z
N MET A 1 17.13 -12.32 -0.45
CA MET A 1 15.89 -12.32 0.36
C MET A 1 14.81 -11.59 -0.44
N THR A 2 13.64 -12.20 -0.63
CA THR A 2 12.49 -11.58 -1.31
C THR A 2 11.47 -11.08 -0.29
N ILE A 3 10.66 -10.08 -0.66
CA ILE A 3 9.60 -9.55 0.21
C ILE A 3 8.35 -10.43 0.04
N PRO A 4 7.80 -11.03 1.11
CA PRO A 4 6.55 -11.79 1.03
C PRO A 4 5.41 -10.95 0.46
N GLY A 5 4.68 -11.49 -0.51
CA GLY A 5 3.57 -10.79 -1.17
C GLY A 5 4.01 -9.87 -2.32
N ILE A 6 5.32 -9.73 -2.58
CA ILE A 6 5.85 -9.03 -3.75
C ILE A 6 6.43 -10.06 -4.72
N GLY A 7 5.66 -10.35 -5.78
CA GLY A 7 6.11 -11.20 -6.89
C GLY A 7 6.71 -10.41 -8.05
N PRO A 8 7.22 -11.08 -9.11
CA PRO A 8 7.85 -10.42 -10.25
C PRO A 8 6.98 -9.35 -10.92
N VAL A 9 5.67 -9.61 -11.07
CA VAL A 9 4.72 -8.65 -11.66
C VAL A 9 4.58 -7.41 -10.79
N THR A 10 4.45 -7.57 -9.47
CA THR A 10 4.34 -6.44 -8.53
C THR A 10 5.65 -5.66 -8.47
N ALA A 11 6.79 -6.34 -8.46
CA ALA A 11 8.11 -5.72 -8.47
C ALA A 11 8.33 -4.89 -9.75
N MET A 12 8.03 -5.48 -10.91
CA MET A 12 8.12 -4.79 -12.20
C MET A 12 7.17 -3.60 -12.26
N ALA A 13 5.92 -3.75 -11.80
CA ALA A 13 4.98 -2.65 -11.77
C ALA A 13 5.47 -1.49 -10.90
N ILE A 14 6.02 -1.78 -9.70
CA ILE A 14 6.60 -0.74 -8.84
C ILE A 14 7.74 -0.03 -9.57
N GLN A 15 8.66 -0.77 -10.18
CA GLN A 15 9.80 -0.19 -10.89
C GLN A 15 9.38 0.65 -12.10
N SER A 16 8.32 0.25 -12.83
CA SER A 16 7.88 0.95 -14.03
C SER A 16 7.00 2.16 -13.76
N PHE A 17 6.17 2.12 -12.71
CA PHE A 17 5.12 3.14 -12.50
C PHE A 17 5.34 4.02 -11.27
N ALA A 18 6.14 3.58 -10.30
CA ALA A 18 6.45 4.44 -9.16
C ALA A 18 7.52 5.46 -9.57
N PRO A 19 7.44 6.71 -9.04
CA PRO A 19 8.57 7.62 -9.14
C PRO A 19 9.77 7.03 -8.36
N PRO A 20 11.00 7.55 -8.58
CA PRO A 20 12.17 7.14 -7.83
C PRO A 20 11.88 7.15 -6.32
N MET A 21 12.30 6.11 -5.59
CA MET A 21 11.96 5.95 -4.16
C MET A 21 12.50 7.11 -3.31
N GLU A 22 13.57 7.74 -3.76
CA GLU A 22 14.21 8.93 -3.19
C GLU A 22 13.27 10.15 -3.20
N SER A 23 12.24 10.14 -4.06
CA SER A 23 11.19 11.16 -4.08
C SER A 23 10.30 11.13 -2.83
N PHE A 24 10.34 10.03 -2.07
CA PHE A 24 9.58 9.86 -0.84
C PHE A 24 10.51 9.94 0.37
N ARG A 25 10.18 10.79 1.35
CA ARG A 25 10.95 10.91 2.58
C ARG A 25 10.90 9.64 3.43
N ARG A 26 9.81 8.86 3.34
CA ARG A 26 9.59 7.61 4.08
C ARG A 26 8.54 6.75 3.42
N GLY A 27 8.51 5.46 3.76
CA GLY A 27 7.53 4.50 3.21
C GLY A 27 6.05 4.86 3.47
N ARG A 28 5.75 5.64 4.52
CA ARG A 28 4.39 6.16 4.76
C ARG A 28 3.94 7.14 3.67
N ASP A 29 4.87 7.90 3.10
CA ASP A 29 4.57 8.87 2.06
C ASP A 29 4.31 8.15 0.73
N PHE A 30 5.07 7.07 0.45
CA PHE A 30 4.75 6.15 -0.65
C PHE A 30 3.37 5.50 -0.46
N SER A 31 3.04 5.04 0.75
CA SER A 31 1.72 4.48 1.07
C SER A 31 0.59 5.50 0.86
N ALA A 32 0.84 6.77 1.18
CA ALA A 32 -0.11 7.85 0.96
C ALA A 32 -0.31 8.12 -0.54
N TRP A 33 0.77 8.13 -1.33
CA TRP A 33 0.73 8.27 -2.78
C TRP A 33 -0.03 7.12 -3.46
N LEU A 34 0.11 5.90 -2.97
CA LEU A 34 -0.67 4.73 -3.41
C LEU A 34 -2.16 4.79 -2.99
N GLY A 35 -2.56 5.77 -2.18
CA GLY A 35 -3.91 5.90 -1.66
C GLY A 35 -4.31 4.83 -0.65
N LEU A 36 -3.32 4.22 0.02
CA LEU A 36 -3.53 3.21 1.07
C LEU A 36 -3.82 3.82 2.45
N VAL A 37 -3.75 5.15 2.57
CA VAL A 37 -4.02 5.88 3.81
C VAL A 37 -5.48 6.38 3.86
N PRO A 38 -6.05 6.60 5.05
CA PRO A 38 -7.34 7.28 5.18
C PRO A 38 -7.32 8.68 4.54
N ARG A 39 -8.44 9.07 3.91
CA ARG A 39 -8.62 10.43 3.40
C ARG A 39 -8.70 11.40 4.57
N GLN A 40 -7.89 12.45 4.56
CA GLN A 40 -7.95 13.50 5.57
C GLN A 40 -8.87 14.63 5.11
N HIS A 41 -9.87 14.96 5.93
CA HIS A 41 -10.71 16.15 5.80
C HIS A 41 -10.50 17.02 7.02
N THR A 42 -10.14 18.28 6.84
CA THR A 42 -9.95 19.22 7.97
C THR A 42 -10.82 20.43 7.73
N THR A 43 -11.70 20.74 8.69
CA THR A 43 -12.51 21.95 8.71
C THR A 43 -12.30 22.67 10.04
N GLY A 44 -12.10 23.99 10.01
CA GLY A 44 -11.88 24.79 11.22
C GLY A 44 -10.76 24.28 12.13
N GLY A 45 -9.67 23.74 11.57
CA GLY A 45 -8.54 23.19 12.33
C GLY A 45 -8.77 21.84 13.00
N LYS A 46 -9.92 21.19 12.81
CA LYS A 46 -10.23 19.87 13.38
C LYS A 46 -10.00 18.76 12.34
N PRO A 47 -8.95 17.95 12.46
CA PRO A 47 -8.69 16.87 11.52
C PRO A 47 -9.72 15.74 11.70
N ARG A 48 -10.28 15.25 10.60
CA ARG A 48 -11.17 14.09 10.53
C ARG A 48 -10.60 13.10 9.51
N LEU A 49 -10.45 11.84 9.90
CA LEU A 49 -10.08 10.75 8.99
C LEU A 49 -11.34 10.08 8.46
N GLY A 50 -11.42 9.95 7.14
CA GLY A 50 -12.52 9.29 6.43
C GLY A 50 -12.15 7.88 5.96
N LYS A 51 -12.83 7.42 4.90
CA LYS A 51 -12.54 6.15 4.22
C LYS A 51 -11.12 6.14 3.65
N ILE A 52 -10.60 4.95 3.31
CA ILE A 52 -9.35 4.80 2.55
C ILE A 52 -9.41 5.69 1.30
N SER A 53 -8.37 6.49 1.12
CA SER A 53 -8.29 7.54 0.11
C SER A 53 -8.52 7.01 -1.30
N LYS A 54 -7.87 5.88 -1.64
CA LYS A 54 -7.86 5.29 -3.00
C LYS A 54 -7.36 6.25 -4.09
N MET A 55 -6.75 7.38 -3.72
CA MET A 55 -6.06 8.28 -4.65
C MET A 55 -4.80 7.60 -5.24
N GLY A 56 -4.30 8.12 -6.34
CA GLY A 56 -3.12 7.58 -7.01
C GLY A 56 -3.37 6.27 -7.79
N PRO A 57 -2.30 5.50 -8.10
CA PRO A 57 -2.32 4.44 -9.09
C PRO A 57 -3.12 3.22 -8.62
N ARG A 58 -4.23 2.95 -9.32
CA ARG A 58 -5.15 1.85 -9.00
C ARG A 58 -4.48 0.48 -9.14
N ASP A 59 -3.64 0.30 -10.16
CA ASP A 59 -3.03 -1.01 -10.47
C ASP A 59 -1.97 -1.40 -9.45
N LEU A 60 -1.07 -0.48 -9.09
CA LEU A 60 -0.10 -0.72 -8.01
C LEU A 60 -0.80 -1.05 -6.69
N ARG A 61 -1.83 -0.28 -6.34
CA ARG A 61 -2.62 -0.56 -5.13
C ARG A 61 -3.26 -1.94 -5.19
N ARG A 62 -3.84 -2.34 -6.33
CA ARG A 62 -4.45 -3.67 -6.49
C ARG A 62 -3.43 -4.78 -6.29
N LEU A 63 -2.27 -4.68 -6.96
CA LEU A 63 -1.20 -5.68 -6.87
C LEU A 63 -0.68 -5.84 -5.44
N LEU A 64 -0.46 -4.73 -4.75
CA LEU A 64 0.00 -4.72 -3.36
C LEU A 64 -1.04 -5.30 -2.40
N VAL A 65 -2.31 -4.91 -2.55
CA VAL A 65 -3.40 -5.43 -1.70
C VAL A 65 -3.57 -6.93 -1.93
N THR A 66 -3.60 -7.40 -3.18
CA THR A 66 -3.72 -8.83 -3.49
C THR A 66 -2.54 -9.63 -2.94
N GLY A 67 -1.31 -9.15 -3.13
CA GLY A 67 -0.11 -9.78 -2.58
C GLY A 67 -0.11 -9.87 -1.06
N ALA A 68 -0.47 -8.78 -0.38
CA ALA A 68 -0.57 -8.74 1.07
C ALA A 68 -1.69 -9.68 1.58
N THR A 69 -2.86 -9.68 0.95
CA THR A 69 -3.96 -10.58 1.33
C THR A 69 -3.56 -12.04 1.18
N ALA A 70 -2.81 -12.42 0.15
CA ALA A 70 -2.32 -13.79 -0.01
C ALA A 70 -1.38 -14.19 1.14
N VAL A 71 -0.48 -13.31 1.57
CA VAL A 71 0.41 -13.55 2.71
C VAL A 71 -0.38 -13.71 4.00
N VAL A 72 -1.34 -12.82 4.25
CA VAL A 72 -2.21 -12.90 5.44
C VAL A 72 -3.00 -14.20 5.43
N GLN A 73 -3.64 -14.57 4.31
CA GLN A 73 -4.39 -15.83 4.22
C GLN A 73 -3.49 -17.05 4.46
N HIS A 74 -2.28 -17.05 3.90
CA HIS A 74 -1.31 -18.12 4.10
C HIS A 74 -0.88 -18.26 5.57
N ALA A 75 -0.59 -17.14 6.22
CA ALA A 75 -0.20 -17.12 7.62
C ALA A 75 -1.37 -17.50 8.55
N SER A 76 -2.61 -17.09 8.25
CA SER A 76 -3.82 -17.48 8.99
C SER A 76 -4.07 -18.99 8.90
N ARG A 77 -3.92 -19.59 7.70
CA ARG A 77 -4.06 -21.04 7.52
C ARG A 77 -3.03 -21.85 8.28
N ARG A 78 -1.87 -21.27 8.58
CA ARG A 78 -0.78 -21.92 9.32
C ARG A 78 -0.82 -21.66 10.82
N GLY A 79 -1.83 -20.95 11.34
CA GLY A 79 -1.94 -20.61 12.76
C GLY A 79 -0.88 -19.62 13.25
N ALA A 80 -0.20 -18.90 12.35
CA ALA A 80 0.84 -17.93 12.70
C ALA A 80 0.28 -16.55 13.08
N ILE A 81 -1.00 -16.32 12.78
CA ILE A 81 -1.77 -15.13 13.16
C ILE A 81 -3.04 -15.65 13.81
N THR A 82 -2.98 -15.81 15.12
CA THR A 82 -4.10 -16.02 16.05
C THR A 82 -3.78 -15.22 17.30
#